data_AF-A0A7W0PQY9-F1
#
_entry.id   AF-A0A7W0PQY9-F1
#
_cell.length_a   1.000
_cell.length_b   1.000
_cell.length_c   1.000
_cell.angle_alpha   90.00
_cell.angle_beta   90.00
_cell.angle_gamma   90.00
#
_symmetry.space_group_name_H-M   'P 1'
#
loop_
_entity.id
_entity.type
_entity.pdbx_description
1 polymer ?
#
loop_
_entity_poly.entity_id
_entity_poly.type
_entity_poly.pdbx_seq_one_letter_code
_entity_poly.pdbx_strand_id
1 'polypeptide(L)'
;QPLVQPERMPVFIVDDEHGEFYGIPQHETPGVKIGMHSGGDVVDPKTIERNVVASDYAPTVLPFIERNLHGFTGNVLNSSMCMYTMSPDEDFVMDRHPEHDRVVFATGFSGHGFKFTPVIGEYLASLSASDDVPVRPDFAVSRFAGVVS
;
A
#
# COMPACT_ATOMS: atom_id res chain seq x y z
N GLN A 1 10.76 30.04 -1.06
CA GLN A 1 11.22 28.71 -0.59
C GLN A 1 10.29 27.67 -1.17
N PRO A 2 10.77 26.52 -1.66
CA PRO A 2 9.89 25.53 -2.27
C PRO A 2 8.87 25.03 -1.24
N LEU A 3 7.60 24.94 -1.65
CA LEU A 3 6.46 24.56 -0.80
C LEU A 3 6.45 23.07 -0.42
N VAL A 4 7.55 22.35 -0.63
CA VAL A 4 7.63 20.88 -0.54
C VAL A 4 8.05 20.36 0.83
N GLN A 5 8.38 21.26 1.77
CA GLN A 5 8.80 20.89 3.11
C GLN A 5 7.59 20.45 3.97
N PRO A 6 7.76 19.55 4.94
CA PRO A 6 6.65 19.04 5.75
C PRO A 6 5.84 20.12 6.48
N GLU A 7 6.45 21.26 6.81
CA GLU A 7 5.77 22.39 7.48
C GLU A 7 4.84 23.16 6.54
N ARG A 8 4.96 22.97 5.22
CA ARG A 8 4.17 23.68 4.19
C ARG A 8 3.38 22.76 3.27
N MET A 9 3.66 21.46 3.30
CA MET A 9 2.98 20.44 2.52
C MET A 9 2.70 19.22 3.42
N PRO A 10 1.43 18.87 3.65
CA PRO A 10 1.10 17.68 4.40
C PRO A 10 1.35 16.41 3.57
N VAL A 11 1.40 15.26 4.23
CA VAL A 11 1.12 13.98 3.58
C VAL A 11 -0.33 14.03 3.07
N PHE A 12 -0.57 13.54 1.86
CA PHE A 12 -1.89 13.58 1.25
C PHE A 12 -2.27 12.25 0.61
N ILE A 13 -3.58 12.02 0.54
CA ILE A 13 -4.22 11.06 -0.35
C ILE A 13 -5.30 11.86 -1.08
N VAL A 14 -5.34 11.76 -2.41
CA VAL A 14 -6.26 12.48 -3.29
C VAL A 14 -6.90 11.47 -4.21
N ASP A 15 -8.21 11.50 -4.31
CA ASP A 15 -9.01 10.79 -5.31
C ASP A 15 -9.55 11.83 -6.31
N ASP A 16 -9.14 11.72 -7.57
CA ASP A 16 -9.62 12.58 -8.66
C ASP A 16 -9.87 11.79 -9.95
N GLU A 17 -10.21 12.48 -11.05
CA GLU A 17 -10.52 11.83 -12.32
C GLU A 17 -9.34 11.05 -12.95
N HIS A 18 -8.12 11.24 -12.46
CA HIS A 18 -6.93 10.49 -12.86
C HIS A 18 -6.64 9.27 -11.97
N GLY A 19 -7.39 9.12 -10.87
CA GLY A 19 -7.29 8.01 -9.92
C GLY A 19 -6.96 8.46 -8.49
N GLU A 20 -6.62 7.48 -7.66
CA GLU A 20 -6.20 7.70 -6.28
C GLU A 20 -4.68 7.79 -6.20
N PHE A 21 -4.18 8.89 -5.64
CA PHE A 21 -2.76 9.16 -5.45
C PHE A 21 -2.45 9.48 -4.00
N TYR A 22 -1.26 9.14 -3.57
CA TYR A 22 -0.72 9.58 -2.28
C TYR A 22 0.61 10.29 -2.47
N GLY A 23 0.91 11.22 -1.57
CA GLY A 23 2.14 12.00 -1.60
C GLY A 23 2.77 12.18 -0.23
N ILE A 24 4.11 12.15 -0.21
CA ILE A 24 4.90 12.43 0.98
C ILE A 24 5.79 13.64 0.66
N PRO A 25 5.75 14.70 1.49
CA PRO A 25 6.58 15.88 1.31
C PRO A 25 8.07 15.50 1.39
N GLN A 26 8.91 16.45 1.01
CA GLN A 26 10.35 16.27 1.06
C GLN A 26 10.81 15.89 2.47
N HIS A 27 11.46 14.74 2.59
CA HIS A 27 12.01 14.25 3.85
C HIS A 27 13.32 13.51 3.57
N GLU A 28 14.42 14.05 4.08
CA GLU A 28 15.81 13.57 3.93
C GLU A 28 16.37 13.54 2.50
N THR A 29 15.55 13.26 1.49
CA THR A 29 15.89 13.27 0.07
C THR A 29 15.17 14.41 -0.64
N PRO A 30 15.78 15.03 -1.68
CA PRO A 30 15.12 16.10 -2.44
C PRO A 30 13.88 15.62 -3.19
N GLY A 31 12.86 16.49 -3.28
CA GLY A 31 11.62 16.24 -4.04
C GLY A 31 10.46 15.69 -3.21
N VAL A 32 9.31 15.54 -3.85
CA VAL A 32 8.09 14.95 -3.25
C VAL A 32 7.92 13.55 -3.80
N LYS A 33 7.68 12.57 -2.93
CA LYS A 33 7.33 11.22 -3.36
C LYS A 33 5.85 11.22 -3.74
N ILE A 34 5.54 10.74 -4.94
CA ILE A 34 4.17 10.51 -5.41
C ILE A 34 4.03 9.02 -5.73
N GLY A 35 2.91 8.43 -5.32
CA GLY A 35 2.53 7.07 -5.73
C GLY A 35 1.06 7.05 -6.15
N MET A 36 0.77 6.30 -7.20
CA MET A 36 -0.59 5.99 -7.59
C MET A 36 -1.04 4.78 -6.77
N HIS A 37 -2.15 4.91 -6.05
CA HIS A 37 -2.78 3.84 -5.28
C HIS A 37 -3.71 3.00 -6.16
N SER A 38 -4.54 3.67 -6.97
CA SER A 38 -5.43 3.00 -7.92
C SER A 38 -4.66 2.41 -9.10
N GLY A 39 -5.00 1.19 -9.52
CA GLY A 39 -4.42 0.55 -10.71
C GLY A 39 -3.22 -0.36 -10.40
N GLY A 40 -2.26 -0.40 -11.33
CA GLY A 40 -1.15 -1.35 -11.33
C GLY A 40 -1.49 -2.66 -12.02
N ASP A 41 -0.46 -3.36 -12.50
CA ASP A 41 -0.60 -4.64 -13.18
C ASP A 41 -0.68 -5.80 -12.18
N VAL A 42 -1.42 -6.84 -12.54
CA VAL A 42 -1.33 -8.14 -11.85
C VAL A 42 -0.01 -8.80 -12.24
N VAL A 43 0.78 -9.16 -11.24
CA VAL A 43 2.18 -9.55 -11.40
C VAL A 43 2.54 -10.73 -10.50
N ASP A 44 3.52 -11.52 -10.93
CA ASP A 44 4.15 -12.53 -10.07
C ASP A 44 5.36 -11.91 -9.35
N PRO A 45 5.40 -11.89 -8.01
CA PRO A 45 6.49 -11.29 -7.25
C PRO A 45 7.87 -11.90 -7.55
N LYS A 46 7.92 -13.13 -8.10
CA LYS A 46 9.16 -13.84 -8.43
C LYS A 46 9.74 -13.42 -9.77
N THR A 47 8.92 -12.97 -10.71
CA THR A 47 9.35 -12.73 -12.10
C THR A 47 9.24 -11.27 -12.54
N ILE A 48 8.58 -10.44 -11.75
CA ILE A 48 8.38 -9.01 -12.05
C ILE A 48 9.71 -8.26 -12.26
N GLU A 49 9.78 -7.52 -13.36
CA GLU A 49 10.86 -6.58 -13.66
C GLU A 49 10.77 -5.36 -12.73
N ARG A 50 11.85 -5.04 -12.02
CA ARG A 50 11.86 -4.00 -10.98
C ARG A 50 12.36 -2.64 -11.44
N ASN A 51 12.86 -2.56 -12.67
CA ASN A 51 13.20 -1.29 -13.28
C ASN A 51 11.93 -0.53 -13.68
N VAL A 52 11.82 0.71 -13.21
CA VAL A 52 10.73 1.61 -13.57
C VAL A 52 11.21 2.55 -14.69
N VAL A 53 10.51 2.53 -15.81
CA VAL A 53 10.78 3.38 -16.98
C VAL A 53 9.71 4.45 -17.14
N ALA A 54 9.98 5.47 -17.97
CA ALA A 54 9.09 6.60 -18.13
C ALA A 54 7.67 6.21 -18.59
N SER A 55 7.53 5.16 -19.41
CA SER A 55 6.22 4.68 -19.85
C SER A 55 5.33 4.18 -18.71
N ASP A 56 5.89 3.80 -17.57
CA ASP A 56 5.15 3.22 -16.45
C ASP A 56 4.39 4.30 -15.65
N TYR A 57 4.88 5.54 -15.67
CA TYR A 57 4.32 6.63 -14.85
C TYR A 57 3.95 7.89 -15.65
N ALA A 58 4.57 8.13 -16.81
CA ALA A 58 4.36 9.37 -17.56
C ALA A 58 2.88 9.58 -17.98
N PRO A 59 2.14 8.55 -18.42
CA PRO A 59 0.75 8.71 -18.81
C PRO A 59 -0.22 9.02 -17.65
N THR A 60 0.16 8.74 -16.40
CA THR A 60 -0.75 8.81 -15.24
C THR A 60 -0.26 9.81 -14.18
N VAL A 61 0.97 9.67 -13.71
CA VAL A 61 1.54 10.48 -12.62
C VAL A 61 1.82 11.92 -13.06
N LEU A 62 2.31 12.14 -14.29
CA LEU A 62 2.63 13.50 -14.74
C LEU A 62 1.39 14.38 -14.90
N PRO A 63 0.27 13.92 -15.52
CA PRO A 63 -0.98 14.67 -15.53
C PRO A 63 -1.49 15.04 -14.13
N PHE A 64 -1.41 14.11 -13.16
CA PHE A 64 -1.77 14.39 -11.77
C PHE A 64 -0.91 15.52 -11.17
N ILE A 65 0.41 15.49 -11.39
CA ILE A 65 1.34 16.53 -10.91
C ILE A 65 1.02 17.89 -11.55
N GLU A 66 0.86 17.92 -12.88
CA GLU A 66 0.58 19.17 -13.62
C GLU A 66 -0.71 19.84 -13.14
N ARG A 67 -1.73 19.04 -12.83
CA ARG A 67 -3.02 19.51 -12.34
C ARG A 67 -2.95 20.00 -10.89
N ASN A 68 -2.39 19.17 -10.00
CA ASN A 68 -2.57 19.33 -8.56
C ASN A 68 -1.39 20.00 -7.85
N LEU A 69 -0.19 19.99 -8.46
CA LEU A 69 1.05 20.43 -7.81
C LEU A 69 1.71 21.58 -8.59
N HIS A 70 1.29 22.80 -8.29
CA HIS A 70 1.86 24.00 -8.91
C HIS A 70 3.34 24.20 -8.58
N GLY A 71 4.14 24.52 -9.60
CA GLY A 71 5.58 24.79 -9.45
C GLY A 71 6.48 23.55 -9.50
N PHE A 72 5.91 22.37 -9.79
CA PHE A 72 6.68 21.17 -10.07
C PHE A 72 7.00 21.08 -11.56
N THR A 73 8.21 20.64 -11.89
CA THR A 73 8.74 20.62 -13.26
C THR A 73 8.55 19.29 -13.98
N GLY A 74 7.89 18.30 -13.35
CA GLY A 74 7.77 16.94 -13.86
C GLY A 74 9.09 16.16 -13.90
N ASN A 75 10.20 16.74 -13.42
CA ASN A 75 11.50 16.07 -13.39
C ASN A 75 11.52 14.97 -12.32
N VAL A 76 11.60 13.71 -12.76
CA VAL A 76 11.67 12.55 -11.87
C VAL A 76 13.10 12.33 -11.40
N LEU A 77 13.33 12.54 -10.11
CA LEU A 77 14.65 12.38 -9.49
C LEU A 77 14.99 10.91 -9.21
N ASN A 78 13.98 10.10 -8.91
CA ASN A 78 14.10 8.68 -8.66
C ASN A 78 12.74 8.00 -8.88
N SER A 79 12.76 6.71 -9.19
CA SER A 79 11.59 5.86 -9.34
C SER A 79 11.83 4.52 -8.65
N SER A 80 10.77 3.94 -8.09
CA SER A 80 10.83 2.66 -7.41
C SER A 80 9.53 1.92 -7.61
N MET A 81 9.60 0.61 -7.85
CA MET A 81 8.44 -0.24 -7.86
C MET A 81 8.21 -0.89 -6.49
N CYS A 82 6.95 -0.95 -6.09
CA CYS A 82 6.45 -1.66 -4.91
C CYS A 82 5.34 -2.62 -5.35
N MET A 83 4.91 -3.50 -4.45
CA MET A 83 3.81 -4.44 -4.71
C MET A 83 2.77 -4.34 -3.60
N TYR A 84 1.50 -4.42 -4.01
CA TYR A 84 0.40 -4.70 -3.12
C TYR A 84 -0.01 -6.16 -3.26
N THR A 85 -0.46 -6.74 -2.15
CA THR A 85 -1.14 -8.04 -2.14
C THR A 85 -2.57 -7.78 -1.71
N MET A 86 -3.50 -7.88 -2.66
CA MET A 86 -4.90 -7.52 -2.49
C MET A 86 -5.71 -8.71 -1.98
N SER A 87 -6.54 -8.47 -0.98
CA SER A 87 -7.69 -9.33 -0.66
C SER A 87 -8.92 -8.89 -1.49
N PRO A 88 -9.92 -9.77 -1.71
CA PRO A 88 -11.10 -9.42 -2.50
C PRO A 88 -11.92 -8.23 -1.98
N ASP A 89 -11.90 -7.98 -0.67
CA ASP A 89 -12.60 -6.88 -0.01
C ASP A 89 -11.66 -5.74 0.42
N GLU A 90 -10.40 -5.81 0.00
CA GLU A 90 -9.32 -4.87 0.34
C GLU A 90 -9.03 -4.75 1.85
N ASP A 91 -9.55 -5.64 2.70
CA ASP A 91 -9.26 -5.69 4.13
C ASP A 91 -8.24 -6.79 4.49
N PHE A 92 -7.61 -6.68 5.65
CA PHE A 92 -6.52 -7.56 6.06
C PHE A 92 -6.98 -9.00 6.24
N VAL A 93 -6.07 -9.95 6.06
CA VAL A 93 -6.30 -11.35 6.44
C VAL A 93 -5.29 -11.69 7.53
N MET A 94 -5.78 -11.99 8.73
CA MET A 94 -4.96 -12.36 9.89
C MET A 94 -5.66 -13.48 10.66
N ASP A 95 -5.09 -14.68 10.62
CA ASP A 95 -5.79 -15.88 11.09
C ASP A 95 -4.80 -16.96 11.59
N ARG A 96 -5.34 -18.04 12.15
CA ARG A 96 -4.64 -19.31 12.38
C ARG A 96 -4.84 -20.22 11.18
N HIS A 97 -3.82 -21.03 10.88
CA HIS A 97 -3.92 -22.01 9.81
C HIS A 97 -4.91 -23.12 10.21
N PRO A 98 -5.91 -23.45 9.37
CA PRO A 98 -7.00 -24.37 9.74
C PRO A 98 -6.54 -25.80 10.03
N GLU A 99 -5.39 -26.21 9.48
CA GLU A 99 -4.81 -27.55 9.68
C GLU A 99 -3.55 -27.54 10.57
N HIS A 100 -3.07 -26.36 10.97
CA HIS A 100 -1.80 -26.21 11.68
C HIS A 100 -1.94 -25.18 12.81
N ASP A 101 -2.45 -25.62 13.96
CA ASP A 101 -2.80 -24.75 15.11
C ASP A 101 -1.63 -23.91 15.66
N ARG A 102 -0.38 -24.27 15.32
CA ARG A 102 0.84 -23.53 15.69
C ARG A 102 1.28 -22.48 14.66
N VAL A 103 0.47 -22.26 13.62
CA VAL A 103 0.77 -21.32 12.54
C VAL A 103 -0.26 -20.21 12.58
N VAL A 104 0.22 -19.00 12.85
CA VAL A 104 -0.52 -17.74 12.64
C VAL A 104 0.03 -17.10 11.37
N PHE A 105 -0.84 -16.53 10.54
CA PHE A 105 -0.43 -15.85 9.33
C PHE A 105 -1.13 -14.50 9.16
N ALA A 106 -0.51 -13.63 8.37
CA ALA A 106 -1.06 -12.35 7.99
C ALA A 106 -0.73 -12.04 6.52
N THR A 107 -1.72 -11.62 5.74
CA THR A 107 -1.60 -11.33 4.31
C THR A 107 -2.71 -10.39 3.85
N GLY A 108 -2.77 -10.08 2.55
CA GLY A 108 -3.87 -9.29 1.98
C GLY A 108 -3.95 -7.88 2.54
N PHE A 109 -2.79 -7.23 2.77
CA PHE A 109 -2.76 -5.89 3.38
C PHE A 109 -3.19 -4.75 2.44
N SER A 110 -3.50 -5.10 1.18
CA SER A 110 -4.20 -4.27 0.20
C SER A 110 -3.63 -2.85 0.04
N GLY A 111 -2.30 -2.75 0.15
CA GLY A 111 -1.57 -1.50 -0.04
C GLY A 111 -1.66 -0.48 1.08
N HIS A 112 -2.38 -0.77 2.17
CA HIS A 112 -2.64 0.20 3.24
C HIS A 112 -2.27 -0.26 4.65
N GLY A 113 -1.68 -1.46 4.78
CA GLY A 113 -1.30 -2.08 6.06
C GLY A 113 -0.10 -1.47 6.79
N PHE A 114 0.82 -0.77 6.11
CA PHE A 114 2.07 -0.30 6.74
C PHE A 114 1.84 0.56 7.99
N LYS A 115 0.84 1.44 7.96
CA LYS A 115 0.48 2.33 9.08
C LYS A 115 -0.01 1.58 10.33
N PHE A 116 -0.41 0.32 10.19
CA PHE A 116 -0.92 -0.54 11.25
C PHE A 116 0.11 -1.56 11.74
N THR A 117 1.32 -1.59 11.18
CA THR A 117 2.36 -2.59 11.52
C THR A 117 2.63 -2.74 13.02
N PRO A 118 2.63 -1.68 13.88
CA PRO A 118 2.83 -1.88 15.31
C PRO A 118 1.70 -2.69 15.97
N VAL A 119 0.44 -2.33 15.68
CA VAL A 119 -0.73 -3.02 16.28
C VAL A 119 -0.96 -4.40 15.66
N ILE A 120 -0.66 -4.57 14.37
CA ILE A 120 -0.67 -5.88 13.70
C ILE A 120 0.35 -6.80 14.37
N GLY A 121 1.58 -6.33 14.62
CA GLY A 121 2.62 -7.12 15.27
C GLY A 121 2.22 -7.58 16.67
N GLU A 122 1.65 -6.68 17.48
CA GLU A 122 1.14 -7.00 18.81
C GLU A 122 0.01 -8.05 18.78
N TYR A 123 -0.93 -7.88 17.85
CA TYR A 123 -2.04 -8.81 17.68
C TYR A 123 -1.56 -10.19 17.25
N LEU A 124 -0.68 -10.29 16.24
CA LEU A 124 -0.12 -11.57 15.78
C LEU A 124 0.71 -12.26 16.85
N ALA A 125 1.49 -11.51 17.63
CA ALA A 125 2.23 -12.06 18.76
C ALA A 125 1.29 -12.65 19.82
N SER A 126 0.17 -11.97 20.10
CA SER A 126 -0.85 -12.44 21.04
C SER A 126 -1.55 -13.71 20.53
N LEU A 127 -1.96 -13.73 19.25
CA LEU A 127 -2.54 -14.92 18.62
C LEU A 127 -1.58 -16.12 18.66
N SER A 128 -0.28 -15.87 18.47
CA SER A 128 0.75 -16.91 18.50
C SER A 128 1.03 -17.45 19.91
N ALA A 129 0.78 -16.66 20.96
CA ALA A 129 1.13 -17.01 22.32
C ALA A 129 -0.02 -17.70 23.09
N SER A 130 -1.26 -17.52 22.65
CA SER A 130 -2.44 -18.06 23.35
C SER A 130 -3.59 -18.35 22.38
N ASP A 131 -4.28 -19.45 22.63
CA ASP A 131 -5.52 -19.82 21.93
C ASP A 131 -6.75 -19.04 22.44
N ASP A 132 -6.63 -18.36 23.59
CA ASP A 132 -7.72 -17.56 24.18
C ASP A 132 -7.92 -16.23 23.45
N VAL A 133 -6.98 -15.82 22.60
CA VAL A 133 -7.09 -14.62 21.78
C VAL A 133 -7.89 -14.97 20.53
N PRO A 134 -9.15 -14.50 20.41
CA PRO A 134 -10.00 -14.85 19.30
C PRO A 134 -9.51 -14.17 18.01
N VAL A 135 -9.66 -14.87 16.89
CA VAL A 135 -9.51 -14.26 15.58
C VAL A 135 -10.64 -13.26 15.36
N ARG A 136 -10.30 -12.04 14.97
CA ARG A 136 -11.28 -11.02 14.59
C ARG A 136 -12.04 -11.47 13.33
N PRO A 137 -13.39 -11.54 13.35
CA PRO A 137 -14.17 -11.98 12.20
C PRO A 137 -13.91 -11.18 10.93
N ASP A 138 -13.71 -9.86 11.06
CA ASP A 138 -13.40 -8.97 9.95
C ASP A 138 -12.10 -9.34 9.21
N PHE A 139 -11.15 -10.00 9.92
CA PHE A 139 -9.85 -10.37 9.38
C PHE A 139 -9.68 -11.88 9.18
N ALA A 140 -10.67 -12.68 9.57
CA ALA A 140 -10.65 -14.13 9.40
C ALA A 140 -10.67 -14.48 7.90
N VAL A 141 -9.95 -15.53 7.50
CA VAL A 141 -9.98 -16.02 6.11
C VAL A 141 -11.33 -16.63 5.76
N SER A 142 -12.03 -17.16 6.77
CA SER A 142 -13.36 -17.76 6.64
C SER A 142 -14.43 -16.79 6.17
N ARG A 143 -14.21 -15.47 6.24
CA ARG A 143 -15.13 -14.47 5.69
C ARG A 143 -15.30 -14.59 4.17
N PHE A 144 -14.36 -15.26 3.49
CA PHE A 144 -14.43 -15.56 2.05
C PHE A 144 -14.94 -16.98 1.75
N ALA A 145 -15.41 -17.73 2.75
CA ALA A 145 -16.00 -19.04 2.52
C ALA A 145 -17.22 -18.93 1.57
N GLY A 146 -17.16 -19.66 0.45
CA GLY A 146 -18.20 -19.64 -0.59
C GLY A 146 -17.98 -18.60 -1.71
N VAL A 147 -16.89 -17.82 -1.68
CA VAL A 147 -16.53 -16.83 -2.72
C VAL A 147 -15.53 -17.40 -3.74
N VAL A 148 -14.94 -18.56 -3.46
CA VAL A 148 -14.01 -19.23 -4.38
C VAL A 148 -14.76 -20.30 -5.19
N SER A 149 -15.06 -19.96 -6.44
CA SER A 149 -15.41 -20.93 -7.50
C SER A 149 -14.21 -21.19 -8.40
#